data_AF-A0A383BTT1-F1
#
_entry.id   AF-A0A383BTT1-F1
#
_cell.length_a   1.000
_cell.length_b   1.000
_cell.length_c   1.000
_cell.angle_alpha   90.00
_cell.angle_beta   90.00
_cell.angle_gamma   90.00
#
_symmetry.space_group_name_H-M   'P 1'
#
loop_
_entity.id
_entity.type
_entity.pdbx_description
1 polymer ?
#
loop_
_entity_poly.entity_id
_entity_poly.type
_entity_poly.pdbx_seq_one_letter_code
_entity_poly.pdbx_strand_id
1 'polypeptide(L)'
;VAYSINSTDSSFNLSVPDGGVNSTYSQTLIGRNKTNYGSLLAENTLHQLESFASNTAPATPLTGQLWFSKSDVTLRVYDGSNWERTSAVEVKATAPTSNVTSGTMYFDTKTDELLVYNGGWNKALIPGGEITDAYTGLSSTGSASIYGAQVETLFLTEASTGKVKSVLAL
;
A
#
# COMPACT_ATOMS: atom_id res chain seq x y z
N VAL A 1 -18.41 33.18 -23.27
CA VAL A 1 -19.34 32.66 -22.23
C VAL A 1 -18.72 31.45 -21.57
N ALA A 2 -18.45 31.44 -20.27
CA ALA A 2 -17.86 30.26 -19.65
C ALA A 2 -18.82 29.06 -19.69
N TYR A 3 -18.30 27.84 -19.81
CA TYR A 3 -19.09 26.62 -19.66
C TYR A 3 -18.74 25.91 -18.36
N SER A 4 -19.69 25.13 -17.86
CA SER A 4 -19.66 24.52 -16.53
C SER A 4 -19.48 23.00 -16.65
N ILE A 5 -18.65 22.44 -15.77
CA ILE A 5 -18.39 21.01 -15.63
C ILE A 5 -18.73 20.60 -14.20
N ASN A 6 -19.52 19.54 -14.02
CA ASN A 6 -19.86 19.02 -12.70
C ASN A 6 -18.98 17.82 -12.34
N SER A 7 -18.69 17.65 -11.05
CA SER A 7 -18.16 16.39 -10.53
C SER A 7 -19.16 15.25 -10.70
N THR A 8 -18.69 14.01 -10.60
CA THR A 8 -19.52 12.80 -10.76
C THR A 8 -20.72 12.77 -9.80
N ASP A 9 -20.53 13.25 -8.57
CA ASP A 9 -21.55 13.36 -7.52
C ASP A 9 -22.24 14.74 -7.49
N SER A 10 -21.88 15.65 -8.41
CA SER A 10 -22.34 17.05 -8.45
C SER A 10 -22.04 17.87 -7.19
N SER A 11 -21.10 17.43 -6.34
CA SER A 11 -20.67 18.15 -5.14
C SER A 11 -19.99 19.49 -5.43
N PHE A 12 -19.39 19.66 -6.62
CA PHE A 12 -18.82 20.93 -7.06
C PHE A 12 -18.92 21.15 -8.57
N ASN A 13 -18.83 22.43 -8.97
CA ASN A 13 -18.84 22.89 -10.35
C ASN A 13 -17.54 23.62 -10.71
N LEU A 14 -17.04 23.35 -11.90
CA LEU A 14 -15.91 24.03 -12.50
C LEU A 14 -16.36 24.89 -13.66
N SER A 15 -15.92 26.14 -13.69
CA SER A 15 -16.16 27.07 -14.79
C SER A 15 -14.89 27.25 -15.63
N VAL A 16 -15.03 27.19 -16.94
CA VAL A 16 -13.93 27.42 -17.89
C VAL A 16 -14.36 28.49 -18.90
N PRO A 17 -13.63 29.62 -19.00
CA PRO A 17 -13.94 30.67 -19.96
C PRO A 17 -13.67 30.19 -21.40
N ASP A 18 -14.50 30.64 -22.35
CA ASP A 18 -14.24 30.42 -23.77
C ASP A 18 -12.87 31.00 -24.16
N GLY A 19 -12.11 30.28 -24.98
CA GLY A 19 -10.76 30.64 -25.42
C GLY A 19 -9.68 30.50 -24.34
N GLY A 20 -10.05 30.21 -23.09
CA GLY A 20 -9.14 30.07 -21.96
C GLY A 20 -8.86 28.62 -21.56
N VAL A 21 -8.19 28.47 -20.43
CA VAL A 21 -7.92 27.18 -19.77
C VAL A 21 -8.12 27.35 -18.26
N ASN A 22 -8.43 26.26 -17.57
CA ASN A 22 -8.46 26.22 -16.11
C ASN A 22 -7.52 25.09 -15.65
N SER A 23 -6.42 25.47 -15.00
CA SER A 23 -5.38 24.56 -14.49
C SER A 23 -5.42 24.45 -12.96
N THR A 24 -6.59 24.64 -12.36
CA THR A 24 -6.75 24.59 -10.89
C THR A 24 -6.48 23.19 -10.35
N TYR A 25 -6.80 22.15 -11.11
CA TYR A 25 -6.64 20.75 -10.73
C TYR A 25 -5.50 20.10 -11.53
N SER A 26 -5.21 18.85 -11.19
CA SER A 26 -4.21 17.99 -11.83
C SER A 26 -4.37 17.82 -13.35
N GLN A 27 -5.53 18.21 -13.90
CA GLN A 27 -5.80 18.24 -15.34
C GLN A 27 -6.15 19.66 -15.78
N THR A 28 -5.66 20.04 -16.95
CA THR A 28 -6.00 21.33 -17.57
C THR A 28 -7.36 21.24 -18.26
N LEU A 29 -8.38 21.92 -17.75
CA LEU A 29 -9.67 22.01 -18.43
C LEU A 29 -9.59 23.05 -19.56
N ILE A 30 -10.12 22.67 -20.72
CA ILE A 30 -9.92 23.42 -21.97
C ILE A 30 -11.21 24.17 -22.33
N GLY A 31 -11.11 25.50 -22.46
CA GLY A 31 -12.22 26.36 -22.89
C GLY A 31 -12.72 26.04 -24.30
N ARG A 32 -14.02 26.25 -24.57
CA ARG A 32 -14.52 26.18 -25.96
C ARG A 32 -13.79 27.21 -26.82
N ASN A 33 -13.57 26.90 -28.09
CA ASN A 33 -12.81 27.75 -29.02
C ASN A 33 -11.35 28.04 -28.60
N LYS A 34 -10.78 27.25 -27.67
CA LYS A 34 -9.36 27.36 -27.32
C LYS A 34 -8.50 26.93 -28.51
N THR A 35 -7.66 27.83 -29.01
CA THR A 35 -6.63 27.49 -30.00
C THR A 35 -5.54 26.62 -29.37
N ASN A 36 -4.92 25.75 -30.17
CA ASN A 36 -3.89 24.80 -29.74
C ASN A 36 -4.32 23.80 -28.64
N TYR A 37 -5.62 23.57 -28.48
CA TYR A 37 -6.17 22.66 -27.49
C TYR A 37 -5.65 21.21 -27.61
N GLY A 38 -5.26 20.77 -28.81
CA GLY A 38 -4.81 19.40 -29.05
C GLY A 38 -3.60 19.01 -28.21
N SER A 39 -2.66 19.94 -27.99
CA SER A 39 -1.51 19.72 -27.13
C SER A 39 -1.91 19.47 -25.67
N LEU A 40 -2.74 20.35 -25.12
CA LEU A 40 -3.25 20.27 -23.75
C LEU A 40 -4.08 18.99 -23.52
N LEU A 41 -4.87 18.59 -24.52
CA LEU A 41 -5.67 17.36 -24.44
C LEU A 41 -4.77 16.11 -24.45
N ALA A 42 -3.75 16.09 -25.32
CA ALA A 42 -2.79 14.98 -25.38
C ALA A 42 -1.98 14.89 -24.08
N GLU A 43 -1.55 16.02 -23.53
CA GLU A 43 -0.84 16.11 -22.26
C GLU A 43 -1.68 15.59 -21.10
N ASN A 44 -2.94 16.04 -20.98
CA ASN A 44 -3.88 15.51 -19.98
C ASN A 44 -4.06 13.99 -20.10
N THR A 45 -4.12 13.47 -21.33
CA THR A 45 -4.30 12.03 -21.59
C THR A 45 -3.05 11.26 -21.17
N LEU A 46 -1.87 11.81 -21.44
CA LEU A 46 -0.59 11.25 -21.00
C LEU A 46 -0.49 11.23 -19.47
N HIS A 47 -0.83 12.34 -18.81
CA HIS A 47 -0.83 12.43 -17.35
C HIS A 47 -1.77 11.39 -16.73
N GLN A 48 -2.96 11.18 -17.30
CA GLN A 48 -3.86 10.11 -16.84
C GLN A 48 -3.26 8.71 -17.04
N LEU A 49 -2.65 8.46 -18.20
CA LEU A 49 -2.04 7.17 -18.51
C LEU A 49 -0.91 6.81 -17.54
N GLU A 50 -0.10 7.78 -17.14
CA GLU A 50 0.97 7.58 -16.15
C GLU A 50 0.50 7.73 -14.70
N SER A 51 -0.80 7.87 -14.44
CA SER A 51 -1.33 8.13 -13.09
C SER A 51 -0.66 9.34 -12.42
N PHE A 52 -0.49 10.43 -13.17
CA PHE A 52 0.12 11.70 -12.73
C PHE A 52 1.53 11.53 -12.15
N ALA A 53 2.32 10.61 -12.70
CA ALA A 53 3.58 10.20 -12.08
C ALA A 53 4.58 11.35 -11.88
N SER A 54 4.94 11.65 -10.63
CA SER A 54 5.85 12.75 -10.28
C SER A 54 6.56 12.48 -8.94
N ASN A 55 7.59 13.29 -8.63
CA ASN A 55 8.24 13.26 -7.31
C ASN A 55 7.46 14.03 -6.23
N THR A 56 6.48 14.83 -6.62
CA THR A 56 5.72 15.71 -5.72
C THR A 56 4.23 15.51 -5.92
N ALA A 57 3.51 15.23 -4.84
CA ALA A 57 2.08 15.02 -4.91
C ALA A 57 1.36 16.22 -5.57
N PRO A 58 0.27 15.98 -6.33
CA PRO A 58 -0.57 17.04 -6.86
C PRO A 58 -1.03 18.01 -5.74
N ALA A 59 -0.92 19.31 -5.99
CA ALA A 59 -1.19 20.36 -4.99
C ALA A 59 -2.68 20.56 -4.69
N THR A 60 -3.54 20.21 -5.65
CA THR A 60 -5.00 20.38 -5.60
C THR A 60 -5.68 19.07 -6.00
N PRO A 61 -5.51 18.00 -5.20
CA PRO A 61 -6.09 16.71 -5.54
C PRO A 61 -7.60 16.70 -5.37
N LEU A 62 -8.27 15.88 -6.18
CA LEU A 62 -9.66 15.52 -5.97
C LEU A 62 -9.73 14.21 -5.19
N THR A 63 -10.73 14.05 -4.32
CA THR A 63 -10.98 12.76 -3.64
C THR A 63 -11.14 11.65 -4.68
N GLY A 64 -10.42 10.55 -4.50
CA GLY A 64 -10.33 9.44 -5.43
C GLY A 64 -9.29 9.60 -6.55
N GLN A 65 -8.57 10.73 -6.61
CA GLN A 65 -7.51 10.91 -7.60
C GLN A 65 -6.37 9.91 -7.35
N LEU A 66 -5.80 9.36 -8.43
CA LEU A 66 -4.60 8.53 -8.41
C LEU A 66 -3.33 9.37 -8.59
N TRP A 67 -2.24 8.94 -7.96
CA TRP A 67 -0.90 9.52 -8.13
C TRP A 67 0.17 8.45 -7.99
N PHE A 68 1.06 8.34 -8.96
CA PHE A 68 2.25 7.49 -8.87
C PHE A 68 3.46 8.29 -8.40
N SER A 69 3.95 8.02 -7.19
CA SER A 69 5.13 8.68 -6.67
C SER A 69 6.39 8.08 -7.27
N LYS A 70 7.15 8.89 -8.01
CA LYS A 70 8.46 8.51 -8.57
C LYS A 70 9.56 8.46 -7.50
N SER A 71 9.36 9.09 -6.34
CA SER A 71 10.35 9.10 -5.25
C SER A 71 10.43 7.77 -4.51
N ASP A 72 9.29 7.11 -4.29
CA ASP A 72 9.23 5.81 -3.61
C ASP A 72 8.55 4.72 -4.44
N VAL A 73 8.29 4.98 -5.72
CA VAL A 73 7.82 4.01 -6.72
C VAL A 73 6.53 3.30 -6.28
N THR A 74 5.57 4.07 -5.76
CA THR A 74 4.28 3.54 -5.28
C THR A 74 3.10 4.34 -5.83
N LEU A 75 2.02 3.62 -6.17
CA LEU A 75 0.74 4.23 -6.49
C LEU A 75 0.02 4.64 -5.20
N ARG A 76 -0.67 5.77 -5.26
CA ARG A 76 -1.47 6.33 -4.18
C ARG A 76 -2.85 6.78 -4.67
N VAL A 77 -3.79 6.83 -3.74
CA VAL A 77 -5.12 7.42 -3.93
C VAL A 77 -5.36 8.51 -2.88
N TYR A 78 -5.90 9.65 -3.28
CA TYR A 78 -6.25 10.72 -2.35
C TYR A 78 -7.61 10.44 -1.70
N ASP A 79 -7.68 10.38 -0.37
CA ASP A 79 -8.92 10.07 0.36
C ASP A 79 -9.79 11.31 0.69
N GLY A 80 -9.32 12.51 0.32
CA GLY A 80 -9.93 13.79 0.69
C GLY A 80 -9.16 14.55 1.78
N SER A 81 -8.13 13.96 2.36
CA SER A 81 -7.23 14.58 3.34
C SER A 81 -5.77 14.17 3.12
N ASN A 82 -5.50 12.89 2.88
CA ASN A 82 -4.18 12.30 2.73
C ASN A 82 -4.04 11.50 1.43
N TRP A 83 -2.79 11.30 1.02
CA TRP A 83 -2.43 10.38 -0.06
C TRP A 83 -2.11 9.02 0.52
N GLU A 84 -3.05 8.08 0.38
CA GLU A 84 -2.89 6.71 0.87
C GLU A 84 -2.23 5.83 -0.18
N ARG A 85 -1.31 4.96 0.24
CA ARG A 85 -0.73 3.96 -0.67
C ARG A 85 -1.81 2.98 -1.09
N THR A 86 -1.97 2.76 -2.39
CA THR A 86 -2.89 1.73 -2.91
C THR A 86 -2.34 0.31 -2.75
N SER A 87 -1.14 0.14 -2.19
CA SER A 87 -0.69 -1.12 -1.62
C SER A 87 -1.43 -1.41 -0.31
N ALA A 88 -2.76 -1.46 -0.36
CA ALA A 88 -3.52 -2.10 0.70
C ALA A 88 -3.26 -3.60 0.61
N VAL A 89 -2.86 -4.21 1.72
CA VAL A 89 -2.84 -5.67 1.85
C VAL A 89 -4.26 -6.17 1.60
N GLU A 90 -4.46 -7.08 0.64
CA GLU A 90 -5.80 -7.60 0.37
C GLU A 90 -6.31 -8.40 1.58
N VAL A 91 -7.47 -8.07 2.13
CA VAL A 91 -8.05 -8.76 3.29
C VAL A 91 -9.13 -9.73 2.83
N LYS A 92 -8.87 -11.05 2.81
CA LYS A 92 -9.80 -12.07 2.27
C LYS A 92 -9.62 -13.43 2.98
N ALA A 93 -10.68 -14.25 2.98
CA ALA A 93 -10.67 -15.61 3.56
C ALA A 93 -10.05 -16.70 2.64
N THR A 94 -9.64 -16.31 1.43
CA THR A 94 -9.05 -17.20 0.42
C THR A 94 -7.92 -16.46 -0.27
N ALA A 95 -6.78 -17.14 -0.42
CA ALA A 95 -5.60 -16.55 -1.01
C ALA A 95 -5.84 -16.12 -2.48
N PRO A 96 -5.34 -14.95 -2.90
CA PRO A 96 -5.41 -14.52 -4.29
C PRO A 96 -4.72 -15.50 -5.24
N THR A 97 -5.28 -15.71 -6.44
CA THR A 97 -4.79 -16.67 -7.44
C THR A 97 -4.33 -16.01 -8.75
N SER A 98 -4.61 -14.72 -8.94
CA SER A 98 -4.25 -13.95 -10.14
C SER A 98 -3.49 -12.69 -9.75
N ASN A 99 -2.66 -12.19 -10.66
CA ASN A 99 -1.83 -11.00 -10.47
C ASN A 99 -0.91 -11.09 -9.24
N VAL A 100 -0.53 -12.32 -8.86
CA VAL A 100 0.35 -12.56 -7.73
C VAL A 100 1.80 -12.62 -8.21
N THR A 101 2.62 -11.71 -7.70
CA THR A 101 4.07 -11.66 -7.93
C THR A 101 4.80 -11.77 -6.60
N SER A 102 6.09 -12.13 -6.62
CA SER A 102 6.87 -12.18 -5.37
C SER A 102 6.80 -10.83 -4.64
N GLY A 103 6.47 -10.85 -3.35
CA GLY A 103 6.23 -9.67 -2.54
C GLY A 103 4.76 -9.23 -2.42
N THR A 104 3.84 -9.84 -3.18
CA THR A 104 2.39 -9.58 -3.01
C THR A 104 1.94 -9.98 -1.61
N MET A 105 1.15 -9.14 -0.93
CA MET A 105 0.69 -9.38 0.44
C MET A 105 -0.83 -9.52 0.51
N TYR A 106 -1.33 -10.46 1.31
CA TYR A 106 -2.75 -10.55 1.68
C TYR A 106 -2.90 -10.92 3.16
N PHE A 107 -3.97 -10.48 3.81
CA PHE A 107 -4.33 -10.84 5.17
C PHE A 107 -5.45 -11.89 5.12
N ASP A 108 -5.17 -13.08 5.67
CA ASP A 108 -6.11 -14.19 5.75
C ASP A 108 -7.03 -14.03 6.96
N THR A 109 -8.31 -13.78 6.70
CA THR A 109 -9.31 -13.59 7.77
C THR A 109 -9.77 -14.90 8.42
N LYS A 110 -9.31 -16.07 7.95
CA LYS A 110 -9.58 -17.36 8.63
C LYS A 110 -8.55 -17.67 9.70
N THR A 111 -7.31 -17.27 9.48
CA THR A 111 -6.20 -17.52 10.39
C THR A 111 -5.71 -16.27 11.10
N ASP A 112 -6.23 -15.10 10.75
CA ASP A 112 -5.81 -13.77 11.24
C ASP A 112 -4.31 -13.51 11.04
N GLU A 113 -3.80 -13.87 9.86
CA GLU A 113 -2.38 -13.79 9.53
C GLU A 113 -2.15 -12.96 8.26
N LEU A 114 -1.06 -12.18 8.25
CA LEU A 114 -0.53 -11.60 7.02
C LEU A 114 0.29 -12.66 6.27
N LEU A 115 0.13 -12.77 4.95
CA LEU A 115 0.90 -13.66 4.08
C LEU A 115 1.57 -12.86 2.96
N VAL A 116 2.77 -13.29 2.57
CA VAL A 116 3.54 -12.77 1.43
C VAL A 116 3.77 -13.87 0.41
N TYR A 117 3.55 -13.57 -0.86
CA TYR A 117 3.83 -14.50 -1.95
C TYR A 117 5.32 -14.53 -2.29
N ASN A 118 5.91 -15.71 -2.38
CA ASN A 118 7.25 -15.95 -2.92
C ASN A 118 7.32 -17.36 -3.54
N GLY A 119 6.79 -17.52 -4.75
CA GLY A 119 6.60 -18.85 -5.37
C GLY A 119 5.49 -19.70 -4.72
N GLY A 120 4.77 -19.11 -3.75
CA GLY A 120 3.71 -19.69 -2.93
C GLY A 120 3.35 -18.74 -1.81
N TRP A 121 2.20 -18.92 -1.15
CA TRP A 121 1.79 -18.09 -0.01
C TRP A 121 2.50 -18.53 1.26
N ASN A 122 3.30 -17.64 1.82
CA ASN A 122 4.02 -17.86 3.06
C ASN A 122 3.49 -16.90 4.12
N LYS A 123 3.41 -17.33 5.38
CA LYS A 123 3.09 -16.42 6.48
C LYS A 123 4.15 -15.33 6.54
N ALA A 124 3.71 -14.08 6.62
CA ALA A 124 4.52 -12.94 7.01
C ALA A 124 4.80 -13.07 8.51
N LEU A 125 5.56 -14.10 8.86
CA LEU A 125 6.16 -14.19 10.17
C LEU A 125 6.98 -12.91 10.32
N ILE A 126 6.74 -12.15 11.38
CA ILE A 126 7.75 -11.28 11.96
C ILE A 126 8.51 -12.23 12.88
N PRO A 127 9.55 -12.95 12.42
CA PRO A 127 10.33 -13.72 13.35
C PRO A 127 10.91 -12.72 14.36
N GLY A 128 10.75 -13.01 15.65
CA GLY A 128 11.65 -12.42 16.64
C GLY A 128 13.06 -12.92 16.33
N GLY A 129 13.78 -12.22 15.44
CA GLY A 129 15.12 -12.58 14.97
C GLY A 129 15.21 -12.72 13.44
N GLU A 130 16.26 -12.15 12.84
CA GLU A 130 16.52 -12.26 11.40
C GLU A 130 16.93 -13.69 11.02
N ILE A 131 16.37 -14.22 9.92
CA ILE A 131 16.95 -15.39 9.24
C ILE A 131 18.19 -14.89 8.50
N THR A 132 19.38 -15.26 8.98
CA THR A 132 20.66 -14.84 8.39
C THR A 132 21.57 -16.02 8.09
N ASP A 133 22.17 -16.00 6.90
CA ASP A 133 23.19 -16.97 6.49
C ASP A 133 24.60 -16.62 7.00
N ALA A 134 24.73 -15.50 7.75
CA ALA A 134 25.99 -14.99 8.29
C ALA A 134 26.76 -16.01 9.16
N TYR A 135 26.10 -17.09 9.57
CA TYR A 135 26.64 -18.11 10.48
C TYR A 135 26.70 -19.52 9.89
N THR A 136 26.50 -19.66 8.58
CA THR A 136 26.54 -20.95 7.85
C THR A 136 27.86 -21.71 7.96
N GLY A 137 28.94 -21.07 8.45
CA GLY A 137 30.24 -21.69 8.72
C GLY A 137 30.61 -21.89 10.20
N LEU A 138 29.73 -21.54 11.15
CA LEU A 138 29.99 -21.75 12.58
C LEU A 138 29.58 -23.16 13.00
N SER A 139 30.55 -23.94 13.51
CA SER A 139 30.37 -25.33 13.95
C SER A 139 29.58 -25.50 15.26
N SER A 140 29.03 -24.41 15.82
CA SER A 140 28.29 -24.39 17.07
C SER A 140 26.77 -24.42 16.86
N THR A 141 26.30 -25.31 15.98
CA THR A 141 24.88 -25.61 15.84
C THR A 141 24.36 -26.16 17.18
N GLY A 142 23.60 -25.35 17.92
CA GLY A 142 23.04 -25.68 19.25
C GLY A 142 23.56 -24.89 20.48
N SER A 143 24.38 -23.84 20.33
CA SER A 143 24.79 -23.01 21.47
C SER A 143 23.83 -21.84 21.76
N ALA A 144 23.22 -21.84 22.95
CA ALA A 144 22.24 -20.84 23.40
C ALA A 144 22.75 -19.39 23.50
N SER A 145 24.05 -19.15 23.32
CA SER A 145 24.64 -17.81 23.25
C SER A 145 24.47 -17.13 21.89
N ILE A 146 24.04 -17.87 20.87
CA ILE A 146 23.98 -17.43 19.47
C ILE A 146 22.55 -17.51 18.91
N TYR A 147 21.71 -18.37 19.48
CA TYR A 147 20.28 -18.42 19.18
C TYR A 147 19.54 -17.49 20.13
N GLY A 148 18.98 -16.42 19.59
CA GLY A 148 17.84 -15.75 20.21
C GLY A 148 16.63 -16.68 20.15
N ALA A 149 16.60 -17.74 20.97
CA ALA A 149 15.38 -18.49 21.19
C ALA A 149 14.48 -17.62 22.08
N GLN A 150 13.31 -17.22 21.58
CA GLN A 150 12.27 -16.70 22.44
C GLN A 150 11.81 -17.85 23.34
N VAL A 151 12.25 -17.83 24.60
CA VAL A 151 11.78 -18.76 25.61
C VAL A 151 10.41 -18.29 26.08
N GLU A 152 9.35 -18.91 25.58
CA GLU A 152 8.01 -18.71 26.14
C GLU A 152 7.90 -19.53 27.43
N THR A 153 7.60 -18.84 28.54
CA THR A 153 7.42 -19.50 29.84
C THR A 153 5.97 -19.95 29.98
N LEU A 154 5.73 -21.25 29.93
CA LEU A 154 4.40 -21.79 30.21
C LEU A 154 4.17 -21.83 31.72
N PHE A 155 3.00 -21.39 32.15
CA PHE A 155 2.57 -21.48 33.54
C PHE A 155 1.62 -22.66 33.70
N LEU A 156 2.04 -23.68 34.44
CA LEU A 156 1.18 -24.81 34.78
C LEU A 156 0.70 -24.70 36.22
N THR A 157 -0.56 -25.06 36.47
CA THR A 157 -1.13 -25.12 37.82
C THR A 157 -0.98 -26.54 38.36
N GLU A 158 -0.32 -26.67 39.51
CA GLU A 158 -0.12 -27.96 40.17
C GLU A 158 -1.45 -28.49 40.73
N ALA A 159 -1.90 -29.66 40.27
CA ALA A 159 -3.22 -30.20 40.62
C ALA A 159 -3.40 -30.47 42.13
N SER A 160 -2.32 -30.71 42.87
CA SER A 160 -2.37 -31.01 44.31
C SER A 160 -2.32 -29.79 45.21
N THR A 161 -1.75 -28.66 44.76
CA THR A 161 -1.54 -27.46 45.58
C THR A 161 -2.21 -26.21 45.04
N GLY A 162 -2.69 -26.23 43.79
CA GLY A 162 -3.28 -25.08 43.11
C GLY A 162 -2.28 -23.96 42.79
N LYS A 163 -0.98 -24.16 43.03
CA LYS A 163 0.05 -23.14 42.79
C LYS A 163 0.46 -23.12 41.31
N VAL A 164 0.59 -21.91 40.78
CA VAL A 164 1.11 -21.68 39.42
C VAL A 164 2.64 -21.75 39.46
N LYS A 165 3.24 -22.58 38.60
CA LYS A 165 4.70 -22.69 38.44
C LYS A 165 5.09 -22.40 36.99
N SER A 166 6.16 -21.63 36.81
CA SER A 166 6.80 -21.44 35.51
C SER A 166 7.52 -22.72 35.11
N VAL A 167 7.25 -23.22 33.91
CA VAL A 167 7.92 -24.38 33.34
C VAL A 167 8.65 -23.96 32.08
N LEU A 168 9.91 -24.38 31.98
CA LEU A 168 10.70 -24.29 30.77
C LEU A 168 10.47 -25.57 29.98
N ALA A 169 9.78 -25.48 28.84
CA ALA A 169 9.76 -26.57 27.87
C ALA A 169 11.09 -26.52 27.12
N LEU A 170 12.00 -27.43 27.45
CA LEU A 170 13.27 -27.63 26.76
C LEU A 170 13.11 -28.66 25.64
#